data_AF-A0A8J6TI72-F1
#
_entry.id   AF-A0A8J6TI72-F1
#
_cell.length_a   1.000
_cell.length_b   1.000
_cell.length_c   1.000
_cell.angle_alpha   90.00
_cell.angle_beta   90.00
_cell.angle_gamma   90.00
#
_symmetry.space_group_name_H-M   'P 1'
#
loop_
_entity.id
_entity.type
_entity.pdbx_description
1 polymer ?
#
loop_
_entity_poly.entity_id
_entity_poly.type
_entity_poly.pdbx_seq_one_letter_code
_entity_poly.pdbx_strand_id
1 'polypeptide(L)'
;MTHTKHDRHLILRVKEDSDTPIPSAGSVAALNLLRLSRFTHRPDFSNAAEKTMTAFGSRINNYPQFSPQMLVSMIFAYSNPVQIVGDRTSQQTRSMLKNTKI
;
A
#
# COMPACT_ATOMS: atom_id res chain seq x y z
N MET A 1 5.10 8.44 14.16
CA MET A 1 4.39 7.77 15.27
C MET A 1 5.40 7.04 16.14
N THR A 2 5.33 7.25 17.46
CA THR A 2 6.38 6.90 18.43
C THR A 2 6.43 5.41 18.73
N HIS A 3 7.49 4.76 18.23
CA HIS A 3 7.88 3.40 18.59
C HIS A 3 7.88 3.22 20.12
N THR A 4 7.61 2.02 20.64
CA THR A 4 7.53 1.72 22.09
C THR A 4 8.81 2.11 22.85
N LYS A 5 9.96 2.14 22.16
CA LYS A 5 11.24 2.61 22.73
C LYS A 5 11.39 4.14 22.82
N HIS A 6 10.50 4.90 22.19
CA HIS A 6 10.65 6.35 22.00
C HIS A 6 10.15 7.17 23.19
N ASP A 7 9.19 6.65 23.96
CA ASP A 7 8.72 7.26 25.22
C ASP A 7 8.02 6.20 26.08
N ARG A 8 8.60 5.85 27.24
CA ARG A 8 8.02 4.82 28.12
C ARG A 8 6.85 5.33 28.97
N HIS A 9 6.65 6.64 29.06
CA HIS A 9 5.58 7.26 29.83
C HIS A 9 4.28 7.40 29.05
N LEU A 10 4.30 7.14 27.74
CA LEU A 10 3.11 7.18 26.90
C LEU A 10 2.23 5.93 27.16
N ILE A 11 1.15 6.14 27.93
CA ILE A 11 0.21 5.08 28.36
C ILE A 11 -0.67 4.60 27.19
N LEU A 12 -1.06 5.50 26.28
CA LEU A 12 -1.92 5.19 25.15
C LEU A 12 -1.27 5.63 23.84
N ARG A 13 -1.17 4.72 22.88
CA ARG A 13 -0.78 5.00 21.50
C ARG A 13 -1.94 4.66 20.57
N VAL A 14 -2.68 5.67 20.14
CA VAL A 14 -3.76 5.50 19.18
C VAL A 14 -3.15 5.47 17.78
N LYS A 15 -3.55 4.47 16.99
CA LYS A 15 -3.33 4.47 15.55
C LYS A 15 -4.67 4.69 14.89
N GLU A 16 -4.77 5.72 14.07
CA GLU A 16 -5.93 5.90 13.21
C GLU A 16 -6.04 4.71 12.27
N ASP A 17 -7.20 4.06 12.34
CA ASP A 17 -7.57 2.83 11.63
C ASP A 17 -8.76 3.03 10.70
N SER A 18 -9.20 4.27 10.54
CA SER A 18 -10.39 4.65 9.79
C SER A 18 -10.07 5.87 8.94
N ASP A 19 -10.59 5.89 7.72
CA ASP A 19 -10.55 7.05 6.86
C ASP A 19 -11.68 8.01 7.25
N THR A 20 -11.38 9.29 7.17
CA THR A 20 -12.34 10.39 7.28
C THR A 20 -12.36 11.07 5.89
N PRO A 21 -12.71 12.37 5.72
CA PRO A 21 -12.35 13.08 4.48
C PRO A 21 -10.85 13.00 4.14
N ILE A 22 -10.02 12.73 5.14
CA ILE A 22 -8.59 12.48 5.00
C ILE A 22 -8.35 10.96 5.15
N PRO A 23 -7.61 10.33 4.22
CA PRO A 23 -7.27 8.91 4.34
C PRO A 23 -6.34 8.67 5.52
N SER A 24 -6.51 7.54 6.20
CA SER A 24 -5.65 7.17 7.32
C SER A 24 -4.21 7.01 6.87
N ALA A 25 -3.26 7.39 7.73
CA ALA A 25 -1.84 7.20 7.46
C ALA A 25 -1.48 5.72 7.21
N GLY A 26 -2.22 4.77 7.82
CA GLY A 26 -2.06 3.34 7.57
C GLY A 26 -2.44 2.94 6.14
N SER A 27 -3.61 3.40 5.68
CA SER A 27 -4.10 3.17 4.31
C SER A 27 -3.15 3.74 3.24
N VAL A 28 -2.67 4.97 3.44
CA VAL A 28 -1.70 5.60 2.50
C VAL A 28 -0.37 4.86 2.51
N ALA A 29 0.14 4.49 3.68
CA ALA A 29 1.39 3.75 3.80
C ALA A 29 1.32 2.38 3.14
N ALA A 30 0.21 1.64 3.30
CA ALA A 30 0.04 0.32 2.69
C ALA A 30 0.16 0.38 1.15
N LEU A 31 -0.56 1.28 0.49
CA LEU A 31 -0.48 1.45 -0.96
C LEU A 31 0.94 1.85 -1.42
N ASN A 32 1.59 2.77 -0.72
CA ASN A 32 2.93 3.22 -1.09
C ASN A 32 3.97 2.10 -0.91
N LEU A 33 3.87 1.31 0.15
CA LEU A 33 4.73 0.15 0.37
C LEU A 33 4.55 -0.90 -0.72
N LEU A 34 3.31 -1.17 -1.16
CA LEU A 34 3.05 -2.07 -2.29
C LEU A 34 3.66 -1.55 -3.60
N ARG A 35 3.55 -0.24 -3.88
CA ARG A 35 4.18 0.36 -5.07
C ARG A 35 5.70 0.25 -5.01
N LEU A 36 6.29 0.58 -3.87
CA LEU A 36 7.73 0.49 -3.66
C LEU A 36 8.23 -0.95 -3.77
N SER A 37 7.52 -1.94 -3.22
CA SER A 37 7.93 -3.34 -3.33
C SER A 37 7.99 -3.80 -4.78
N ARG A 38 7.04 -3.38 -5.62
CA ARG A 38 7.02 -3.70 -7.06
C ARG A 38 8.14 -3.01 -7.84
N PHE A 39 8.43 -1.75 -7.54
CA PHE A 39 9.51 -1.03 -8.22
C PHE A 39 10.91 -1.50 -7.81
N THR A 40 11.09 -1.83 -6.54
CA THR A 40 12.42 -2.12 -5.96
C THR A 40 12.69 -3.60 -5.76
N HIS A 41 11.70 -4.48 -6.00
CA HIS A 41 11.76 -5.92 -5.71
C HIS A 41 12.17 -6.23 -4.26
N ARG A 42 11.84 -5.33 -3.33
CA ARG A 42 12.17 -5.44 -1.92
C ARG A 42 11.03 -6.09 -1.13
N PRO A 43 11.21 -7.33 -0.62
CA PRO A 43 10.15 -8.06 0.08
C PRO A 43 9.81 -7.44 1.44
N ASP A 44 10.72 -6.67 2.06
CA ASP A 44 10.44 -6.00 3.32
C ASP A 44 9.31 -4.97 3.19
N PHE A 45 9.18 -4.31 2.04
CA PHE A 45 8.07 -3.40 1.77
C PHE A 45 6.74 -4.14 1.60
N SER A 46 6.71 -5.26 0.86
CA SER A 46 5.47 -6.06 0.73
C SER A 46 5.06 -6.66 2.07
N ASN A 47 6.01 -7.14 2.87
CA ASN A 47 5.74 -7.68 4.21
C ASN A 47 5.18 -6.60 5.15
N ALA A 48 5.70 -5.38 5.08
CA ALA A 48 5.19 -4.25 5.87
C ALA A 48 3.78 -3.82 5.42
N ALA A 49 3.52 -3.83 4.11
CA ALA A 49 2.18 -3.56 3.57
C ALA A 49 1.17 -4.61 4.02
N GLU A 50 1.53 -5.90 3.91
CA GLU A 50 0.68 -7.03 4.32
C GLU A 50 0.33 -6.93 5.80
N LYS A 51 1.32 -6.74 6.68
CA LYS A 51 1.09 -6.53 8.13
C LYS A 51 0.13 -5.37 8.39
N THR A 52 0.25 -4.28 7.62
CA THR A 52 -0.63 -3.11 7.76
C THR A 52 -2.05 -3.44 7.32
N MET A 53 -2.24 -4.13 6.20
CA MET A 53 -3.56 -4.56 5.72
C MET A 53 -4.22 -5.55 6.69
N THR A 54 -3.47 -6.54 7.21
CA THR A 54 -3.97 -7.50 8.20
C THR A 54 -4.46 -6.80 9.47
N ALA A 55 -3.76 -5.77 9.94
CA ALA A 55 -4.19 -4.99 11.10
C ALA A 55 -5.54 -4.28 10.89
N PHE A 56 -5.90 -3.95 9.65
CA PHE A 56 -7.20 -3.38 9.29
C PHE A 56 -8.27 -4.43 9.01
N GLY A 57 -7.95 -5.73 8.99
CA GLY A 57 -8.85 -6.79 8.54
C GLY A 57 -10.19 -6.85 9.29
N SER A 58 -10.16 -6.77 10.62
CA SER A 58 -11.40 -6.72 11.43
C SER A 58 -12.24 -5.49 11.11
N ARG A 59 -11.60 -4.33 10.90
CA ARG A 59 -12.29 -3.08 10.59
C ARG A 59 -12.98 -3.15 9.23
N ILE A 60 -12.27 -3.65 8.22
CA ILE A 60 -12.80 -3.79 6.86
C ILE A 60 -13.96 -4.79 6.82
N ASN A 61 -13.85 -5.90 7.56
CA ASN A 61 -14.90 -6.93 7.58
C ASN A 61 -16.20 -6.43 8.23
N ASN A 62 -16.11 -5.57 9.25
CA ASN A 62 -17.28 -5.06 9.96
C ASN A 62 -17.80 -3.73 9.40
N TYR A 63 -16.91 -2.87 8.91
CA TYR A 63 -17.23 -1.50 8.48
C TYR A 63 -16.37 -1.03 7.29
N PRO A 64 -16.52 -1.65 6.10
CA PRO A 64 -15.69 -1.35 4.93
C PRO A 64 -15.80 0.11 4.47
N GLN A 65 -16.94 0.76 4.70
CA GLN A 65 -17.20 2.16 4.34
C GLN A 65 -16.30 3.17 5.08
N PHE A 66 -15.70 2.78 6.21
CA PHE A 66 -14.76 3.62 6.96
C PHE A 66 -13.30 3.35 6.58
N SER A 67 -13.01 2.55 5.56
CA SER A 67 -11.63 2.31 5.11
C SER A 67 -11.47 2.23 3.58
N PRO A 68 -12.11 3.13 2.78
CA PRO A 68 -12.04 3.10 1.32
C PRO A 68 -10.60 3.12 0.78
N GLN A 69 -9.67 3.90 1.36
CA GLN A 69 -8.28 3.94 0.89
C GLN A 69 -7.55 2.62 1.18
N MET A 70 -7.90 1.92 2.26
CA MET A 70 -7.33 0.60 2.53
C MET A 70 -7.86 -0.43 1.53
N LEU A 71 -9.14 -0.35 1.17
CA LEU A 71 -9.72 -1.20 0.10
C LEU A 71 -9.02 -0.99 -1.24
N VAL A 72 -8.68 0.25 -1.61
CA VAL A 72 -7.86 0.54 -2.81
C VAL A 72 -6.49 -0.15 -2.71
N SER A 73 -5.88 -0.17 -1.52
CA SER A 73 -4.60 -0.85 -1.30
C SER A 73 -4.73 -2.36 -1.50
N MET A 74 -5.81 -2.98 -1.01
CA MET A 74 -6.08 -4.40 -1.20
C MET A 74 -6.35 -4.73 -2.68
N ILE A 75 -7.17 -3.94 -3.37
CA ILE A 75 -7.40 -4.10 -4.81
C ILE A 75 -6.07 -4.04 -5.56
N PHE A 76 -5.20 -3.08 -5.24
CA PHE A 76 -3.87 -2.99 -5.84
C PHE A 76 -3.02 -4.24 -5.55
N ALA A 77 -3.04 -4.74 -4.31
CA ALA A 77 -2.27 -5.92 -3.91
C ALA A 77 -2.66 -7.19 -4.68
N TYR A 78 -3.96 -7.38 -4.90
CA TYR A 78 -4.52 -8.54 -5.59
C TYR A 78 -4.67 -8.34 -7.10
N SER A 79 -4.50 -7.10 -7.59
CA SER A 79 -4.40 -6.83 -9.02
C SER A 79 -3.08 -7.40 -9.57
N ASN A 80 -3.13 -7.92 -10.80
CA ASN A 80 -1.94 -8.32 -11.56
C ASN A 80 -1.71 -7.32 -12.71
N PRO A 81 -1.25 -6.09 -12.43
CA PRO A 81 -1.03 -5.10 -13.47
C PRO A 81 0.14 -5.51 -14.35
N VAL A 82 0.02 -5.26 -15.66
CA VAL A 82 1.14 -5.37 -16.59
C VAL A 82 2.16 -4.28 -16.28
N GLN A 83 3.41 -4.65 -16.04
CA GLN A 83 4.52 -3.73 -15.80
C GLN A 83 5.54 -3.84 -16.93
N ILE A 84 5.87 -2.71 -17.53
CA ILE A 84 6.91 -2.60 -18.57
C ILE A 84 8.10 -1.86 -17.95
N VAL A 85 9.24 -2.57 -17.82
CA VAL A 85 10.48 -2.03 -17.24
C VAL A 85 11.56 -2.03 -18.31
N GLY A 86 12.15 -0.87 -18.57
CA GLY A 86 13.22 -0.71 -19.54
C GLY A 86 13.57 0.75 -19.79
N ASP A 87 14.59 1.01 -20.60
CA ASP A 87 14.94 2.37 -21.01
C ASP A 87 13.79 2.95 -21.86
N ARG A 88 13.27 4.08 -21.40
CA ARG A 88 12.22 4.86 -22.08
C ARG A 88 12.62 5.26 -23.49
N THR A 89 13.92 5.39 -23.77
CA THR A 89 14.44 5.73 -25.08
C THR A 89 14.70 4.53 -25.99
N SER A 90 14.58 3.29 -25.49
CA SER A 90 14.78 2.10 -26.32
C SER A 90 13.59 1.87 -27.26
N GLN A 91 13.89 1.38 -28.46
CA GLN A 91 12.85 1.01 -29.42
C GLN A 91 11.97 -0.13 -28.90
N GLN A 92 12.55 -1.08 -28.15
CA GLN A 92 11.85 -2.21 -27.58
C GLN A 92 10.79 -1.78 -26.55
N THR A 93 11.16 -0.92 -25.58
CA THR A 93 10.21 -0.41 -24.57
C THR A 93 9.10 0.41 -25.21
N ARG A 94 9.39 1.23 -26.23
CA ARG A 94 8.36 1.97 -26.98
C ARG A 94 7.40 1.05 -27.73
N SER A 95 7.89 -0.04 -28.32
CA SER A 95 7.04 -1.03 -28.98
C SER A 95 6.14 -1.76 -27.99
N MET A 96 6.66 -2.15 -26.81
CA MET A 96 5.85 -2.76 -25.75
C MET A 96 4.73 -1.81 -25.28
N LEU A 97 5.03 -0.53 -25.06
CA LEU A 97 4.03 0.47 -24.65
C LEU A 97 2.89 0.65 -25.67
N LYS A 98 3.18 0.57 -26.97
CA LYS A 98 2.15 0.70 -28.02
C LYS A 98 1.27 -0.53 -28.19
N ASN A 99 1.84 -1.72 -27.99
CA ASN A 99 1.18 -2.98 -28.33
C ASN A 99 0.51 -3.68 -27.13
N THR A 100 0.76 -3.21 -25.91
CA THR A 100 0.13 -3.76 -24.71
C THR A 100 -1.32 -3.26 -24.63
N LYS A 101 -2.28 -4.19 -24.69
CA LYS A 101 -3.69 -3.90 -24.38
C LYS A 101 -3.88 -4.01 -22.87
N ILE A 102 -4.36 -2.94 -22.26
CA ILE A 102 -4.70 -2.83 -20.82
C ILE A 102 -6.22 -2.96 -20.69
#